data_AF-A0A356CJ89-F1
#
_entry.id   AF-A0A356CJ89-F1
#
_cell.length_a   1.000
_cell.length_b   1.000
_cell.length_c   1.000
_cell.angle_alpha   90.00
_cell.angle_beta   90.00
_cell.angle_gamma   90.00
#
_symmetry.space_group_name_H-M   'P 1'
#
loop_
_entity.id
_entity.type
_entity.pdbx_description
1 polymer ?
#
loop_
_entity_poly.entity_id
_entity_poly.type
_entity_poly.pdbx_seq_one_letter_code
_entity_poly.pdbx_strand_id
1 'polypeptide(L)'
;MQRGQFTSRLGFILAASGSAVGLGNIWGFPTNAAENGGAAFVLMYLILAFALAYPALIAELIVGRHSRANMVTSLHTIASTPSGAKIATPVGLAGIITASMILCFYSLVAGWMLAHTMATLANALAFHTLAEWLVTFGLTRNILFACGFIGLTVWVISAGIEHGIEAWSRRLMPSLLLLLIALIVYVLLQDGAFEGLWVFIVPDFTQLANPQLIMSALGQAFFSMSLGVGTMLVYGSYLRADEN
;
A
#
# COMPACT_ATOMS: atom_id res chain seq x y z
N MET A 1 5.96 2.86 28.91
CA MET A 1 4.91 3.40 28.04
C MET A 1 3.94 2.27 27.71
N GLN A 2 2.66 2.41 28.01
CA GLN A 2 1.64 1.46 27.56
C GLN A 2 1.58 1.51 26.02
N ARG A 3 1.61 0.35 25.34
CA ARG A 3 1.42 0.28 23.89
C ARG A 3 0.02 0.82 23.55
N GLY A 4 -0.06 1.76 22.62
CA GLY A 4 -1.35 2.22 22.09
C GLY A 4 -2.11 1.08 21.44
N GLN A 5 -3.44 1.19 21.38
CA GLN A 5 -4.33 0.24 20.70
C GLN A 5 -5.27 1.02 19.80
N PHE A 6 -5.87 0.35 18.81
CA PHE A 6 -6.96 0.94 18.06
C PHE A 6 -8.20 1.12 18.95
N THR A 7 -8.87 2.25 18.81
CA THR A 7 -10.05 2.58 19.64
C THR A 7 -11.30 1.83 19.20
N SER A 8 -11.35 1.42 17.93
CA SER A 8 -12.53 0.79 17.34
C SER A 8 -12.16 -0.19 16.23
N ARG A 9 -13.02 -1.21 16.03
CA ARG A 9 -12.93 -2.13 14.89
C ARG A 9 -12.93 -1.41 13.53
N LEU A 10 -13.79 -0.39 13.39
CA LEU A 10 -13.85 0.43 12.17
C LEU A 10 -12.53 1.17 11.95
N GLY A 11 -11.95 1.74 13.01
CA GLY A 11 -10.66 2.43 12.94
C GLY A 11 -9.54 1.50 12.52
N PHE A 12 -9.49 0.28 13.06
CA PHE A 12 -8.56 -0.75 12.62
C PHE A 12 -8.75 -1.10 11.14
N ILE A 13 -9.99 -1.38 10.71
CA ILE A 13 -10.28 -1.73 9.31
C ILE A 13 -9.84 -0.59 8.38
N LEU A 14 -10.20 0.66 8.69
CA LEU A 14 -9.82 1.81 7.86
C LEU A 14 -8.30 2.02 7.85
N ALA A 15 -7.61 1.78 8.97
CA ALA A 15 -6.15 1.87 9.02
C ALA A 15 -5.46 0.75 8.23
N ALA A 16 -5.91 -0.50 8.40
CA ALA A 16 -5.40 -1.65 7.66
C ALA A 16 -5.68 -1.51 6.15
N SER A 17 -6.90 -1.08 5.79
CA SER A 17 -7.23 -0.75 4.40
C SER A 17 -6.40 0.41 3.88
N GLY A 18 -6.10 1.44 4.69
CA GLY A 18 -5.21 2.53 4.29
C GLY A 18 -3.74 2.11 4.12
N SER A 19 -3.30 1.07 4.83
CA SER A 19 -1.99 0.46 4.58
C SER A 19 -1.95 -0.32 3.25
N ALA A 20 -3.06 -0.96 2.87
CA ALA A 20 -3.15 -1.71 1.62
C ALA A 20 -3.40 -0.80 0.40
N VAL A 21 -4.31 0.17 0.54
CA VAL A 21 -4.71 1.07 -0.55
C VAL A 21 -3.71 2.23 -0.65
N GLY A 22 -2.91 2.24 -1.70
CA GLY A 22 -1.94 3.32 -1.93
C GLY A 22 -1.43 3.42 -3.36
N LEU A 23 -0.18 3.88 -3.52
CA LEU A 23 0.49 4.02 -4.82
C LEU A 23 0.51 2.71 -5.61
N GLY A 24 0.56 1.57 -4.93
CA GLY A 24 0.47 0.26 -5.57
C GLY A 24 -0.81 0.07 -6.36
N ASN A 25 -1.94 0.64 -5.92
CA ASN A 25 -3.24 0.50 -6.60
C ASN A 25 -3.47 1.58 -7.65
N ILE A 26 -2.97 2.79 -7.41
CA ILE A 26 -3.23 3.94 -8.30
C ILE A 26 -2.22 4.04 -9.44
N TRP A 27 -0.96 3.65 -9.19
CA TRP A 27 0.12 3.73 -10.17
C TRP A 27 0.63 2.35 -10.57
N GLY A 28 0.97 1.50 -9.60
CA GLY A 28 1.59 0.19 -9.88
C GLY A 28 0.64 -0.78 -10.60
N PHE A 29 -0.61 -0.86 -10.17
CA PHE A 29 -1.58 -1.81 -10.70
C PHE A 29 -1.96 -1.52 -12.16
N PRO A 30 -2.31 -0.27 -12.56
CA PRO A 30 -2.62 0.02 -13.95
C PRO A 30 -1.44 -0.22 -14.89
N THR A 31 -0.21 0.12 -14.48
CA THR A 31 0.99 -0.15 -15.27
C THR A 31 1.19 -1.64 -15.49
N ASN A 32 1.12 -2.45 -14.43
CA ASN A 32 1.24 -3.90 -14.56
C ASN A 32 0.12 -4.51 -15.40
N ALA A 33 -1.12 -4.07 -15.23
CA ALA A 33 -2.24 -4.54 -16.05
C ALA A 33 -2.01 -4.20 -17.53
N ALA A 34 -1.59 -2.98 -17.86
CA ALA A 34 -1.30 -2.59 -19.23
C ALA A 34 -0.14 -3.40 -19.86
N GLU A 35 0.93 -3.65 -19.10
CA GLU A 35 2.14 -4.31 -19.60
C GLU A 35 2.03 -5.85 -19.65
N ASN A 36 1.13 -6.46 -18.85
CA ASN A 36 1.03 -7.92 -18.71
C ASN A 36 -0.29 -8.49 -19.28
N GLY A 37 -0.81 -7.92 -20.37
CA GLY A 37 -1.95 -8.51 -21.08
C GLY A 37 -3.33 -8.19 -20.49
N GLY A 38 -3.46 -7.05 -19.80
CA GLY A 38 -4.73 -6.48 -19.37
C GLY A 38 -5.51 -7.40 -18.43
N ALA A 39 -6.70 -7.80 -18.86
CA ALA A 39 -7.60 -8.67 -18.12
C ALA A 39 -6.98 -10.03 -17.71
N ALA A 40 -6.03 -10.58 -18.49
CA ALA A 40 -5.35 -11.82 -18.10
C ALA A 40 -4.53 -11.65 -16.82
N PHE A 41 -3.82 -10.52 -16.70
CA PHE A 41 -3.13 -10.12 -15.47
C PHE A 41 -4.11 -9.91 -14.32
N VAL A 42 -5.22 -9.20 -14.55
CA VAL A 42 -6.23 -8.95 -13.51
C VAL A 42 -6.80 -10.25 -12.96
N LEU A 43 -7.14 -11.20 -13.85
CA LEU A 43 -7.65 -12.50 -13.45
C LEU A 43 -6.63 -13.29 -12.62
N MET A 44 -5.39 -13.37 -13.09
CA MET A 44 -4.32 -14.05 -12.34
C MET A 44 -4.04 -13.37 -10.99
N TYR A 45 -4.01 -12.03 -10.96
CA TYR A 45 -3.89 -11.25 -9.73
C TYR A 45 -5.00 -11.62 -8.74
N LEU A 46 -6.27 -11.71 -9.18
CA LEU A 46 -7.38 -12.09 -8.30
C LEU A 46 -7.22 -13.53 -7.78
N ILE A 47 -6.84 -14.47 -8.64
CA ILE A 47 -6.58 -15.87 -8.24
C ILE A 47 -5.52 -15.92 -7.14
N LEU A 48 -4.36 -15.29 -7.35
CA LEU A 48 -3.26 -15.28 -6.39
C LEU A 48 -3.58 -14.45 -5.14
N ALA A 49 -4.36 -13.38 -5.29
CA ALA A 49 -4.81 -12.55 -4.18
C ALA A 49 -5.65 -13.38 -3.20
N PHE A 50 -6.62 -14.16 -3.70
CA PHE A 50 -7.47 -14.98 -2.84
C PHE A 50 -6.81 -16.30 -2.41
N ALA A 51 -6.01 -16.93 -3.28
CA ALA A 51 -5.42 -18.23 -2.99
C ALA A 51 -4.17 -18.15 -2.10
N LEU A 52 -3.40 -17.06 -2.16
CA LEU A 52 -2.11 -16.95 -1.47
C LEU A 52 -2.04 -15.74 -0.55
N ALA A 53 -2.30 -14.55 -1.08
CA ALA A 53 -2.08 -13.33 -0.33
C ALA A 53 -3.12 -13.12 0.79
N TYR A 54 -4.38 -13.46 0.57
CA TYR A 54 -5.41 -13.40 1.62
C TYR A 54 -5.11 -14.37 2.78
N PRO A 55 -4.81 -15.66 2.57
CA PRO A 55 -4.34 -16.53 3.64
C PRO A 55 -3.10 -15.99 4.37
N ALA A 56 -2.13 -15.43 3.64
CA ALA A 56 -0.93 -14.83 4.22
C ALA A 56 -1.26 -13.59 5.08
N LEU A 57 -2.20 -12.74 4.63
CA LEU A 57 -2.71 -11.59 5.38
C LEU A 57 -3.30 -12.04 6.73
N ILE A 58 -4.17 -13.05 6.70
CA ILE A 58 -4.78 -13.60 7.90
C ILE A 58 -3.70 -14.18 8.83
N ALA A 59 -2.71 -14.90 8.29
CA ALA A 59 -1.59 -15.42 9.07
C ALA A 59 -0.79 -14.31 9.76
N GLU A 60 -0.42 -13.25 9.04
CA GLU A 60 0.30 -12.11 9.62
C GLU A 60 -0.50 -11.44 10.75
N LEU A 61 -1.80 -11.19 10.52
CA LEU A 61 -2.68 -10.59 11.51
C LEU A 61 -2.82 -11.45 12.77
N ILE A 62 -2.99 -12.77 12.62
CA ILE A 62 -3.09 -13.71 13.75
C ILE A 62 -1.79 -13.74 14.55
N VAL A 63 -0.64 -13.85 13.87
CA VAL A 63 0.69 -13.85 14.53
C VAL A 63 0.91 -12.54 15.28
N GLY A 64 0.58 -11.41 14.64
CA GLY A 64 0.65 -10.09 15.26
C GLY A 64 -0.21 -9.99 16.51
N ARG A 65 -1.49 -10.35 16.42
CA ARG A 65 -2.45 -10.29 17.53
C ARG A 65 -2.05 -11.19 18.70
N HIS A 66 -1.51 -12.37 18.41
CA HIS A 66 -1.05 -13.32 19.43
C HIS A 66 0.20 -12.84 20.17
N SER A 67 1.21 -12.39 19.42
CA SER A 67 2.51 -12.00 19.98
C SER A 67 2.51 -10.62 20.63
N ARG A 68 1.67 -9.69 20.15
CA ARG A 68 1.65 -8.28 20.58
C ARG A 68 3.04 -7.64 20.63
N ALA A 69 3.87 -7.96 19.65
CA ALA A 69 5.26 -7.49 19.59
C ALA A 69 5.62 -6.95 18.18
N ASN A 70 6.90 -6.58 17.99
CA ASN A 70 7.43 -6.24 16.67
C ASN A 70 7.68 -7.53 15.85
N MET A 71 7.93 -7.40 14.54
CA MET A 71 8.12 -8.56 13.64
C MET A 71 9.14 -9.57 14.15
N VAL A 72 10.34 -9.14 14.56
CA VAL A 72 11.40 -10.04 15.04
C VAL A 72 10.95 -10.80 16.29
N THR A 73 10.47 -10.09 17.30
CA THR A 73 10.00 -10.72 18.55
C THR A 73 8.82 -11.65 18.29
N SER A 74 7.91 -11.28 17.39
CA SER A 74 6.73 -12.07 17.05
C SER A 74 7.11 -13.41 16.41
N LEU A 75 8.08 -13.40 15.49
CA LEU A 75 8.61 -14.62 14.88
C LEU A 75 9.30 -15.53 15.90
N HIS A 76 9.98 -14.94 16.91
CA HIS A 76 10.53 -15.71 18.04
C HIS A 76 9.42 -16.34 18.90
N THR A 77 8.35 -15.60 19.20
CA THR A 77 7.24 -16.09 20.03
C THR A 77 6.55 -17.31 19.43
N ILE A 78 6.41 -17.36 18.10
CA ILE A 78 5.76 -18.49 17.42
C ILE A 78 6.71 -19.66 17.10
N ALA A 79 8.01 -19.48 17.33
CA ALA A 79 8.99 -20.51 17.03
C ALA A 79 8.88 -21.68 18.02
N SER A 80 8.40 -22.83 17.54
CA SER A 80 8.27 -24.06 18.34
C SER A 80 9.56 -24.87 18.47
N THR A 81 10.59 -24.55 17.67
CA THR A 81 11.87 -25.26 17.66
C THR A 81 13.05 -24.31 17.85
N PRO A 82 14.17 -24.77 18.45
CA PRO A 82 15.38 -23.97 18.57
C PRO A 82 15.93 -23.50 17.22
N SER A 83 15.77 -24.30 16.16
CA SER A 83 16.16 -23.93 14.80
C SER A 83 15.26 -22.84 14.22
N GLY A 84 13.95 -22.89 14.45
CA GLY A 84 13.01 -21.84 14.07
C GLY A 84 13.33 -20.50 14.74
N ALA A 85 13.65 -20.53 16.03
CA ALA A 85 14.04 -19.32 16.77
C ALA A 85 15.34 -18.69 16.21
N LYS A 86 16.29 -19.50 15.76
CA LYS A 86 17.51 -18.98 15.09
C LYS A 86 17.22 -18.29 13.76
N ILE A 87 16.21 -18.76 13.02
CA ILE A 87 15.81 -18.19 11.71
C ILE A 87 14.89 -16.96 11.87
N ALA A 88 14.18 -16.83 13.00
CA ALA A 88 13.27 -15.72 13.27
C ALA A 88 13.95 -14.34 13.17
N THR A 89 15.16 -14.18 13.73
CA THR A 89 15.90 -12.92 13.68
C THR A 89 16.25 -12.50 12.25
N PRO A 90 16.97 -13.31 11.44
CA PRO A 90 17.34 -12.88 10.09
C PRO A 90 16.11 -12.63 9.20
N VAL A 91 15.04 -13.42 9.33
CA VAL A 91 13.80 -13.19 8.56
C VAL A 91 13.12 -11.89 8.98
N GLY A 92 12.99 -11.64 10.29
CA GLY A 92 12.40 -10.39 10.77
C GLY A 92 13.21 -9.15 10.39
N LEU A 93 14.55 -9.24 10.43
CA LEU A 93 15.42 -8.16 9.98
C LEU A 93 15.33 -7.94 8.47
N ALA A 94 15.27 -9.01 7.67
CA ALA A 94 15.07 -8.91 6.22
C ALA A 94 13.75 -8.20 5.89
N GLY A 95 12.67 -8.48 6.63
CA GLY A 95 11.41 -7.76 6.50
C GLY A 95 11.53 -6.26 6.80
N ILE A 96 12.20 -5.89 7.90
CA ILE A 96 12.44 -4.48 8.27
C ILE A 96 13.28 -3.75 7.21
N ILE A 97 14.34 -4.39 6.71
CA ILE A 97 15.18 -3.84 5.64
C ILE A 97 14.34 -3.64 4.38
N THR A 98 13.53 -4.63 4.00
CA THR A 98 12.67 -4.56 2.82
C THR A 98 11.64 -3.44 2.94
N ALA A 99 10.96 -3.31 4.09
CA ALA A 99 10.04 -2.21 4.37
C ALA A 99 10.74 -0.84 4.28
N SER A 100 11.97 -0.74 4.76
CA SER A 100 12.78 0.48 4.70
C SER A 100 13.17 0.82 3.26
N MET A 101 13.56 -0.16 2.45
CA MET A 101 13.85 0.02 1.02
C MET A 101 12.59 0.43 0.25
N ILE A 102 11.43 -0.12 0.59
CA ILE A 102 10.16 0.30 0.01
C ILE A 102 9.91 1.77 0.31
N LEU A 103 10.03 2.17 1.58
CA LEU A 103 9.82 3.56 2.00
C LEU A 103 10.72 4.56 1.24
N CYS A 104 11.97 4.20 0.94
CA CYS A 104 12.88 5.05 0.17
C CYS A 104 12.28 5.47 -1.18
N PHE A 105 11.88 4.52 -2.03
CA PHE A 105 11.31 4.89 -3.33
C PHE A 105 9.87 5.40 -3.20
N TYR A 106 9.11 4.90 -2.22
CA TYR A 106 7.73 5.35 -1.98
C TYR A 106 7.69 6.84 -1.64
N SER A 107 8.69 7.33 -0.87
CA SER A 107 8.79 8.74 -0.52
C SER A 107 9.01 9.65 -1.73
N LEU A 108 9.77 9.18 -2.73
CA LEU A 108 9.98 9.92 -3.98
C LEU A 108 8.70 10.01 -4.79
N VAL A 109 8.03 8.87 -5.02
CA VAL A 109 6.80 8.83 -5.82
C VAL A 109 5.67 9.61 -5.13
N ALA A 110 5.50 9.45 -3.82
CA ALA A 110 4.54 10.25 -3.05
C ALA A 110 4.88 11.75 -3.06
N GLY A 111 6.16 12.09 -2.97
CA GLY A 111 6.64 13.47 -3.15
C GLY A 111 6.26 14.05 -4.51
N TRP A 112 6.36 13.26 -5.59
CA TRP A 112 5.87 13.68 -6.90
C TRP A 112 4.37 13.97 -6.89
N MET A 113 3.55 13.14 -6.25
CA MET A 113 2.11 13.36 -6.16
C MET A 113 1.77 14.67 -5.42
N LEU A 114 2.49 14.97 -4.34
CA LEU A 114 2.37 16.26 -3.64
C LEU A 114 2.74 17.44 -4.55
N ALA A 115 3.84 17.33 -5.29
CA ALA A 115 4.28 18.36 -6.23
C ALA A 115 3.26 18.59 -7.36
N HIS A 116 2.70 17.52 -7.95
CA HIS A 116 1.68 17.63 -8.99
C HIS A 116 0.38 18.23 -8.45
N THR A 117 0.00 17.89 -7.22
CA THR A 117 -1.18 18.51 -6.56
C THR A 117 -0.96 20.02 -6.40
N MET A 118 0.23 20.44 -5.97
CA MET A 118 0.58 21.86 -5.89
C MET A 118 0.65 22.51 -7.27
N ALA A 119 1.08 21.80 -8.32
CA ALA A 119 1.15 22.33 -9.67
C ALA A 119 -0.25 22.66 -10.21
N THR A 120 -1.22 21.80 -9.97
CA THR A 120 -2.63 22.04 -10.33
C THR A 120 -3.17 23.29 -9.64
N LEU A 121 -2.86 23.48 -8.35
CA LEU A 121 -3.23 24.70 -7.61
C LEU A 121 -2.51 25.95 -8.14
N ALA A 122 -1.21 25.85 -8.43
CA ALA A 122 -0.43 26.95 -8.99
C ALA A 122 -0.96 27.39 -10.37
N ASN A 123 -1.31 26.45 -11.23
CA ASN A 123 -1.96 26.73 -12.52
C ASN A 123 -3.32 27.41 -12.35
N ALA A 124 -4.14 26.94 -11.40
CA ALA A 124 -5.44 27.59 -11.10
C ALA A 124 -5.29 29.05 -10.63
N LEU A 125 -4.15 29.39 -10.01
CA LEU A 125 -3.79 30.74 -9.57
C LEU A 125 -2.96 31.52 -10.61
N ALA A 126 -2.80 31.00 -11.83
CA ALA A 126 -1.99 31.58 -12.91
C ALA A 126 -0.49 31.73 -12.60
N PHE A 127 0.06 30.95 -11.67
CA PHE A 127 1.51 30.86 -11.39
C PHE A 127 2.20 29.81 -12.27
N HIS A 128 2.20 30.06 -13.58
CA HIS A 128 2.65 29.10 -14.61
C HIS A 128 4.10 28.63 -14.42
N THR A 129 5.05 29.53 -14.13
CA THR A 129 6.46 29.16 -13.93
C THR A 129 6.66 28.25 -12.73
N LEU A 130 5.89 28.47 -11.65
CA LEU A 130 5.93 27.59 -10.48
C LEU A 130 5.32 26.23 -10.81
N ALA A 131 4.18 26.21 -11.51
CA ALA A 131 3.53 24.97 -11.92
C ALA A 131 4.45 24.11 -12.80
N GLU A 132 5.16 24.72 -13.76
CA GLU A 132 6.12 24.05 -14.62
C GLU A 132 7.29 23.45 -13.82
N TRP A 133 7.83 24.20 -12.85
CA TRP A 133 8.90 23.70 -11.98
C TRP A 133 8.44 22.50 -11.13
N LEU A 134 7.19 22.52 -10.65
CA LEU A 134 6.61 21.46 -9.81
C LEU A 134 6.44 20.13 -10.56
N VAL A 135 6.23 20.15 -11.88
CA VAL A 135 6.07 18.94 -12.71
C VAL A 135 7.35 18.52 -13.43
N THR A 136 8.30 19.45 -13.61
CA THR A 136 9.60 19.16 -14.25
C THR A 136 10.50 18.33 -13.35
N PHE A 137 11.06 17.24 -13.88
CA PHE A 137 11.96 16.38 -13.10
C PHE A 137 13.22 17.15 -12.70
N GLY A 138 13.55 17.13 -11.40
CA GLY A 138 14.75 17.80 -10.91
C GLY A 138 15.16 17.27 -9.54
N LEU A 139 16.47 17.13 -9.32
CA LEU A 139 17.02 16.57 -8.08
C LEU A 139 16.52 17.34 -6.85
N THR A 140 16.65 18.67 -6.88
CA THR A 140 16.22 19.55 -5.78
C THR A 140 14.73 19.41 -5.49
N ARG A 141 13.88 19.42 -6.53
CA ARG A 141 12.43 19.27 -6.41
C ARG A 141 12.08 17.91 -5.81
N ASN A 142 12.67 16.84 -6.33
CA ASN A 142 12.39 15.47 -5.87
C ASN A 142 12.79 15.25 -4.41
N ILE A 143 13.99 15.70 -4.01
CA ILE A 143 14.44 15.59 -2.62
C ILE A 143 13.56 16.44 -1.70
N LEU A 144 13.25 17.68 -2.07
CA LEU A 144 12.42 18.57 -1.26
C LEU A 144 11.06 17.95 -0.93
N PHE A 145 10.36 17.46 -1.96
CA PHE A 145 9.03 16.87 -1.78
C PHE A 145 9.07 15.49 -1.11
N ALA A 146 10.11 14.68 -1.33
CA ALA A 146 10.30 13.43 -0.61
C ALA A 146 10.55 13.68 0.88
N CYS A 147 11.41 14.65 1.23
CA CYS A 147 11.62 15.08 2.62
C CYS A 147 10.34 15.65 3.23
N GLY A 148 9.57 16.44 2.47
CA GLY A 148 8.26 16.94 2.91
C GLY A 148 7.29 15.80 3.21
N PHE A 149 7.20 14.80 2.35
CA PHE A 149 6.38 13.61 2.56
C PHE A 149 6.81 12.80 3.79
N ILE A 150 8.12 12.58 3.97
CA ILE A 150 8.66 11.93 5.17
C ILE A 150 8.31 12.75 6.43
N GLY A 151 8.44 14.07 6.36
CA GLY A 151 8.06 14.97 7.46
C GLY A 151 6.60 14.83 7.87
N LEU A 152 5.68 14.79 6.89
CA LEU A 152 4.26 14.53 7.12
C LEU A 152 4.03 13.13 7.72
N THR A 153 4.75 12.13 7.22
CA THR A 153 4.67 10.75 7.74
C THR A 153 5.11 10.67 9.20
N VAL A 154 6.24 11.30 9.55
CA VAL A 154 6.75 11.37 10.92
C VAL A 154 5.76 12.14 11.81
N TRP A 155 5.21 13.23 11.33
CA TRP A 155 4.19 14.00 12.06
C TRP A 155 2.98 13.14 12.43
N VAL A 156 2.40 12.40 11.47
CA VAL A 156 1.28 11.48 11.72
C VAL A 156 1.68 10.38 12.73
N ILE A 157 2.84 9.74 12.54
CA ILE A 157 3.28 8.63 13.41
C ILE A 157 3.60 9.12 14.82
N SER A 158 4.15 10.32 14.99
CA SER A 158 4.49 10.90 16.29
C SER A 158 3.28 11.14 17.18
N ALA A 159 2.08 11.30 16.60
CA ALA A 159 0.82 11.38 17.32
C ALA A 159 0.30 10.01 17.81
N GLY A 160 1.00 8.92 17.47
CA GLY A 160 0.65 7.55 17.88
C GLY A 160 -0.45 6.92 17.02
N ILE A 161 -1.01 5.82 17.53
CA ILE A 161 -1.97 5.00 16.77
C ILE A 161 -3.35 5.66 16.75
N GLU A 162 -3.89 5.98 17.91
CA GLU A 162 -5.23 6.54 18.06
C GLU A 162 -5.33 7.95 17.45
N HIS A 163 -4.48 8.88 17.89
CA HIS A 163 -4.55 10.28 17.46
C HIS A 163 -3.82 10.56 16.14
N GLY A 164 -2.97 9.64 15.69
CA GLY A 164 -2.27 9.71 14.41
C GLY A 164 -2.93 8.84 13.36
N ILE A 165 -2.49 7.58 13.27
CA ILE A 165 -2.85 6.66 12.18
C ILE A 165 -4.37 6.49 12.06
N GLU A 166 -5.06 6.10 13.13
CA GLU A 166 -6.51 5.86 13.12
C GLU A 166 -7.29 7.14 12.79
N ALA A 167 -6.93 8.27 13.40
CA ALA A 167 -7.58 9.55 13.18
C ALA A 167 -7.48 10.01 11.72
N TRP A 168 -6.31 9.87 11.10
CA TRP A 168 -6.12 10.25 9.70
C TRP A 168 -6.75 9.24 8.73
N SER A 169 -6.58 7.93 8.96
CA SER A 169 -7.21 6.89 8.13
C SER A 169 -8.74 6.99 8.14
N ARG A 170 -9.35 7.30 9.30
CA ARG A 170 -10.81 7.46 9.40
C ARG A 170 -11.36 8.62 8.55
N ARG A 171 -10.55 9.65 8.30
CA ARG A 171 -10.93 10.81 7.47
C ARG A 171 -10.56 10.60 6.01
N LEU A 172 -9.34 10.18 5.75
CA LEU A 172 -8.77 10.14 4.40
C LEU A 172 -9.27 8.95 3.58
N MET A 173 -9.51 7.78 4.19
CA MET A 173 -9.98 6.61 3.43
C MET A 173 -11.35 6.81 2.79
N PRO A 174 -12.39 7.30 3.51
CA PRO A 174 -13.66 7.62 2.87
C PRO A 174 -13.53 8.67 1.78
N SER A 175 -12.72 9.72 1.98
CA SER A 175 -12.50 10.74 0.96
C SER A 175 -11.82 10.18 -0.29
N LEU A 176 -10.87 9.27 -0.13
CA LEU A 176 -10.18 8.60 -1.24
C LEU A 176 -11.18 7.75 -2.05
N LEU A 177 -12.02 6.96 -1.40
CA LEU A 177 -13.03 6.15 -2.07
C LEU A 177 -14.04 7.01 -2.85
N LEU A 178 -14.52 8.11 -2.24
CA LEU A 178 -15.42 9.04 -2.91
C LEU A 178 -14.76 9.69 -4.13
N LEU A 179 -13.50 10.10 -4.01
CA LEU A 179 -12.73 10.68 -5.11
C LEU A 179 -12.55 9.66 -6.24
N LEU A 180 -12.21 8.41 -5.92
CA LEU A 180 -12.05 7.35 -6.91
C LEU A 180 -13.36 7.07 -7.66
N ILE A 181 -14.49 6.99 -6.95
CA ILE A 181 -15.80 6.80 -7.59
C ILE A 181 -16.10 7.98 -8.53
N ALA A 182 -15.86 9.22 -8.08
CA ALA A 182 -16.07 10.40 -8.91
C ALA A 182 -15.18 10.37 -10.18
N LEU A 183 -13.92 9.97 -10.04
CA LEU A 183 -13.00 9.82 -11.18
C LEU A 183 -13.42 8.70 -12.13
N ILE A 184 -13.88 7.56 -11.61
CA ILE A 184 -14.40 6.46 -12.45
C ILE A 184 -15.58 6.97 -13.29
N VAL A 185 -16.56 7.65 -12.66
CA VAL A 185 -17.70 8.23 -13.38
C VAL A 185 -17.22 9.22 -14.44
N TYR A 186 -16.30 10.11 -14.10
CA TYR A 186 -15.75 11.09 -15.03
C TYR A 186 -15.04 10.44 -16.24
N VAL A 187 -14.21 9.41 -16.00
CA VAL A 187 -13.46 8.71 -17.05
C VAL A 187 -14.40 7.93 -17.96
N LEU A 188 -15.45 7.30 -17.42
CA LEU A 188 -16.44 6.56 -18.22
C LEU A 188 -17.26 7.46 -19.17
N LEU A 189 -17.28 8.78 -18.93
CA LEU A 189 -17.91 9.76 -19.81
C LEU A 189 -16.99 10.25 -20.94
N GLN A 190 -15.71 9.86 -20.94
CA GLN A 190 -14.76 10.27 -21.99
C GLN A 190 -14.83 9.34 -23.20
N ASP A 191 -14.49 9.88 -24.36
CA ASP A 191 -14.37 9.09 -25.58
C ASP A 191 -13.28 8.01 -25.43
N GLY A 192 -13.55 6.80 -25.92
CA GLY A 192 -12.59 5.68 -25.82
C GLY A 192 -12.64 4.89 -24.50
N ALA A 193 -13.50 5.28 -23.54
CA ALA A 193 -13.53 4.65 -22.22
C ALA A 193 -13.96 3.18 -22.26
N PHE A 194 -14.94 2.84 -23.11
CA PHE A 194 -15.44 1.47 -23.22
C PHE A 194 -14.44 0.54 -23.89
N GLU A 195 -13.65 1.03 -24.84
CA GLU A 195 -12.54 0.28 -25.44
C GLU A 195 -11.49 -0.07 -24.39
N GLY A 196 -11.09 0.90 -23.56
CA GLY A 196 -10.18 0.65 -22.43
C GLY A 196 -10.75 -0.34 -21.41
N LEU A 197 -12.05 -0.25 -21.13
CA LEU A 197 -12.75 -1.16 -20.23
C LEU A 197 -12.76 -2.60 -20.76
N TRP A 198 -12.95 -2.79 -22.06
CA TRP A 198 -12.93 -4.12 -22.69
C TRP A 198 -11.57 -4.81 -22.55
N VAL A 199 -10.47 -4.06 -22.72
CA VAL A 199 -9.10 -4.56 -22.49
C VAL A 199 -8.89 -5.01 -21.05
N PHE A 200 -9.58 -4.36 -20.10
CA PHE A 200 -9.46 -4.66 -18.67
C PHE A 200 -10.35 -5.82 -18.21
N ILE A 201 -11.45 -6.11 -18.91
CA ILE A 201 -12.44 -7.12 -18.48
C ILE A 201 -12.33 -8.46 -19.21
N VAL A 202 -11.91 -8.50 -20.49
CA VAL A 202 -11.91 -9.74 -21.28
C VAL A 202 -10.54 -10.42 -21.27
N PRO A 203 -10.37 -11.51 -20.50
CA PRO A 203 -9.07 -12.16 -20.35
C PRO A 203 -8.68 -12.98 -21.57
N ASP A 204 -7.42 -12.84 -21.97
CA ASP A 204 -6.75 -13.78 -22.86
C ASP A 204 -6.20 -14.97 -22.05
N PHE A 205 -6.92 -16.08 -22.07
CA PHE A 205 -6.57 -17.29 -21.31
C PHE A 205 -5.24 -17.92 -21.75
N THR A 206 -4.75 -17.63 -22.96
CA THR A 206 -3.48 -18.18 -23.44
C THR A 206 -2.28 -17.65 -22.64
N GLN A 207 -2.42 -16.46 -22.04
CA GLN A 207 -1.36 -15.83 -21.27
C GLN A 207 -1.31 -16.27 -19.80
N LEU A 208 -2.33 -16.98 -19.29
CA LEU A 208 -2.37 -17.37 -17.87
C LEU A 208 -1.25 -18.33 -17.48
N ALA A 209 -0.71 -19.10 -18.43
CA ALA A 209 0.43 -19.99 -18.21
C ALA A 209 1.78 -19.26 -18.33
N ASN A 210 1.80 -17.97 -18.68
CA ASN A 210 3.04 -17.22 -18.83
C ASN A 210 3.70 -16.99 -17.45
N PRO A 211 4.93 -17.51 -17.22
CA PRO A 211 5.61 -17.35 -15.93
C PRO A 211 5.82 -15.89 -15.52
N GLN A 212 6.08 -15.01 -16.48
CA GLN A 212 6.29 -13.58 -16.20
C GLN A 212 5.00 -12.93 -15.68
N LEU A 213 3.85 -13.23 -16.31
CA LEU A 213 2.55 -12.71 -15.88
C LEU A 213 2.22 -13.19 -14.46
N ILE A 214 2.44 -14.47 -14.17
CA ILE A 214 2.23 -15.06 -12.83
C ILE A 214 3.11 -14.36 -11.80
N MET A 215 4.40 -14.15 -12.10
CA MET A 215 5.33 -13.48 -11.19
C MET A 215 4.95 -12.01 -10.96
N SER A 216 4.59 -11.27 -12.01
CA SER A 216 4.11 -9.88 -11.90
C SER A 216 2.83 -9.82 -11.06
N ALA A 217 1.87 -10.72 -11.30
CA ALA A 217 0.60 -10.76 -10.57
C ALA A 217 0.80 -11.12 -9.09
N LEU A 218 1.69 -12.08 -8.80
CA LEU A 218 2.06 -12.45 -7.43
C LEU A 218 2.71 -11.28 -6.69
N GLY A 219 3.70 -10.64 -7.33
CA GLY A 219 4.38 -9.47 -6.77
C GLY A 219 3.41 -8.33 -6.48
N GLN A 220 2.51 -8.04 -7.42
CA GLN A 220 1.47 -7.03 -7.24
C GLN A 220 0.51 -7.39 -6.10
N ALA A 221 0.11 -8.66 -5.94
CA ALA A 221 -0.77 -9.09 -4.85
C ALA A 221 -0.13 -8.89 -3.47
N PHE A 222 1.13 -9.28 -3.32
CA PHE A 222 1.87 -9.09 -2.06
C PHE A 222 2.12 -7.62 -1.75
N PHE A 223 2.51 -6.83 -2.76
CA PHE A 223 2.74 -5.40 -2.60
C PHE A 223 1.44 -4.65 -2.24
N SER A 224 0.34 -4.94 -2.95
CA SER A 224 -0.98 -4.32 -2.74
C SER A 224 -1.54 -4.58 -1.34
N MET A 225 -1.26 -5.74 -0.74
CA MET A 225 -1.73 -6.07 0.61
C MET A 225 -0.67 -5.82 1.71
N SER A 226 0.47 -5.19 1.38
CA SER A 226 1.58 -4.95 2.32
C SER A 226 2.09 -6.22 3.02
N LEU A 227 2.20 -7.33 2.28
CA LEU A 227 2.54 -8.65 2.82
C LEU A 227 4.02 -8.98 2.70
N GLY A 228 4.51 -9.84 3.60
CA GLY A 228 5.86 -10.40 3.57
C GLY A 228 6.93 -9.53 4.24
N VAL A 229 6.58 -8.29 4.60
CA VAL A 229 7.47 -7.34 5.28
C VAL A 229 7.06 -7.06 6.73
N GLY A 230 6.03 -7.76 7.22
CA GLY A 230 5.58 -7.68 8.61
C GLY A 230 4.73 -6.45 8.96
N THR A 231 4.30 -5.66 7.97
CA THR A 231 3.44 -4.49 8.20
C THR A 231 2.10 -4.91 8.79
N MET A 232 1.44 -5.91 8.18
CA MET A 232 0.15 -6.38 8.68
C MET A 232 0.28 -7.12 10.01
N LEU A 233 1.40 -7.81 10.23
CA LEU A 233 1.74 -8.35 11.55
C LEU A 233 1.84 -7.25 12.61
N VAL A 234 2.53 -6.14 12.33
CA VAL A 234 2.65 -5.02 13.28
C VAL A 234 1.28 -4.38 13.54
N TYR A 235 0.45 -4.19 12.52
CA TYR A 235 -0.94 -3.72 12.68
C TYR A 235 -1.76 -4.69 13.54
N GLY A 236 -1.62 -5.99 13.28
CA GLY A 236 -2.18 -7.09 14.07
C GLY A 236 -1.85 -7.00 15.55
N SER A 237 -0.62 -6.58 15.87
CA SER A 237 -0.13 -6.47 17.26
C SER A 237 -0.81 -5.39 18.11
N TYR A 238 -1.59 -4.52 17.48
CA TYR A 238 -2.37 -3.46 18.11
C TYR A 238 -3.89 -3.74 18.17
N LEU A 239 -4.34 -4.89 17.65
CA LEU A 239 -5.69 -5.39 17.90
C LEU A 239 -5.84 -5.83 19.35
N ARG A 240 -7.05 -5.61 19.87
CA ARG A 240 -7.45 -6.11 21.19
C ARG A 240 -7.71 -7.62 21.10
N ALA A 241 -7.61 -8.33 22.23
CA ALA A 241 -7.83 -9.79 22.26
C ALA A 241 -9.31 -10.18 22.08
N ASP A 242 -10.23 -9.27 22.36
CA ASP A 242 -11.69 -9.43 22.27
C ASP A 242 -12.25 -9.13 20.86
N GLU A 243 -11.42 -8.61 19.96
CA GLU A 243 -11.81 -8.27 18.59
C GLU A 243 -11.57 -9.46 17.65
N ASN A 244 -12.60 -9.82 16.86
CA ASN A 244 -12.59 -10.92 15.90
C ASN A 244 -11.95 -10.54 14.56
#